data_AF-A0A5J4T697-F1
#
_entry.id   AF-A0A5J4T697-F1
#
_cell.length_a   1.000
_cell.length_b   1.000
_cell.length_c   1.000
_cell.angle_alpha   90.00
_cell.angle_beta   90.00
_cell.angle_gamma   90.00
#
_symmetry.space_group_name_H-M   'P 1'
#
loop_
_entity.id
_entity.type
_entity.pdbx_description
1 polymer ?
#
loop_
_entity_poly.entity_id
_entity_poly.type
_entity_poly.pdbx_seq_one_letter_code
_entity_poly.pdbx_strand_id
1 'polypeptide(L)'
;MDYNSGGSIFWNGNSANGNKSYYTNDIVGMEVDMISHRIFFFHTFLQQPVCLTNIPAILKVGLTYQPNNDSQFSVFVYKLRKPLADPAKSPTIKQWIS
;
A
#
# COMPACT_ATOMS: atom_id res chain seq x y z
N MET A 1 1.80 -6.23 9.37
CA MET A 1 0.90 -5.13 8.96
C MET A 1 0.58 -5.43 7.53
N ASP A 2 -0.70 -5.53 7.23
CA ASP A 2 -1.16 -6.19 6.02
C ASP A 2 -2.11 -5.26 5.27
N TYR A 3 -1.90 -5.09 3.98
CA TYR A 3 -2.81 -4.36 3.11
C TYR A 3 -3.58 -5.37 2.25
N ASN A 4 -4.87 -5.57 2.53
CA ASN A 4 -5.64 -6.67 1.94
C ASN A 4 -6.50 -6.22 0.74
N SER A 5 -7.16 -7.18 0.08
CA SER A 5 -8.04 -6.97 -1.07
C SER A 5 -9.24 -6.07 -0.79
N GLY A 6 -9.63 -5.89 0.46
CA GLY A 6 -10.66 -4.91 0.87
C GLY A 6 -10.15 -3.47 0.93
N GLY A 7 -8.91 -3.19 0.50
CA GLY A 7 -8.32 -1.86 0.61
C GLY A 7 -8.05 -1.44 2.06
N SER A 8 -7.96 -2.39 2.97
CA SER A 8 -7.84 -2.11 4.39
C SER A 8 -6.44 -2.44 4.89
N ILE A 9 -5.92 -1.58 5.76
CA ILE A 9 -4.63 -1.75 6.43
C ILE A 9 -4.88 -2.39 7.80
N PHE A 10 -4.36 -3.58 8.03
CA PHE A 10 -4.51 -4.33 9.28
C PHE A 10 -3.23 -4.38 10.09
N TRP A 11 -3.37 -4.25 11.41
CA TRP A 11 -2.28 -4.45 12.37
C TRP A 11 -2.84 -4.76 13.76
N ASN A 12 -2.36 -5.84 14.38
CA ASN A 12 -2.71 -6.26 15.75
C ASN A 12 -4.23 -6.22 16.03
N GLY A 13 -5.04 -6.78 15.13
CA GLY A 13 -6.51 -6.82 15.26
C GLY A 13 -7.23 -5.50 14.96
N ASN A 14 -6.51 -4.41 14.70
CA ASN A 14 -7.08 -3.14 14.27
C ASN A 14 -7.03 -2.99 12.75
N SER A 15 -7.98 -2.26 12.17
CA SER A 15 -7.97 -1.90 10.76
C SER A 15 -8.09 -0.39 10.56
N ALA A 16 -7.46 0.11 9.49
CA ALA A 16 -7.79 1.41 8.91
C ALA A 16 -8.40 1.15 7.53
N ASN A 17 -9.61 1.68 7.33
CA ASN A 17 -10.40 1.49 6.12
C ASN A 17 -10.44 2.81 5.33
N GLY A 18 -10.80 2.74 4.05
CA GLY A 18 -11.01 3.92 3.21
C GLY A 18 -10.36 3.84 1.84
N ASN A 19 -9.36 2.97 1.65
CA ASN A 19 -8.88 2.68 0.30
C ASN A 19 -9.88 1.76 -0.40
N LYS A 20 -9.88 1.84 -1.73
CA LYS A 20 -10.75 1.04 -2.58
C LYS A 20 -10.31 -0.42 -2.55
N SER A 21 -11.28 -1.32 -2.46
CA SER A 21 -11.05 -2.75 -2.70
C SER A 21 -10.46 -2.98 -4.09
N TYR A 22 -9.65 -4.00 -4.24
CA TYR A 22 -9.09 -4.42 -5.52
C TYR A 22 -9.45 -5.86 -5.85
N TYR A 23 -9.56 -6.14 -7.14
CA TYR A 23 -9.94 -7.43 -7.70
C TYR A 23 -8.96 -7.86 -8.79
N THR A 24 -9.18 -9.04 -9.36
CA THR A 24 -8.45 -9.51 -10.54
C THR A 24 -8.48 -8.44 -11.64
N ASN A 25 -7.33 -8.24 -12.30
CA ASN A 25 -7.07 -7.23 -13.33
C ASN A 25 -6.94 -5.78 -12.83
N ASP A 26 -7.15 -5.48 -11.55
CA ASP A 26 -6.76 -4.19 -11.00
C ASP A 26 -5.23 -4.12 -10.83
N ILE A 27 -4.69 -2.91 -10.93
CA ILE A 27 -3.27 -2.65 -10.64
C ILE A 27 -3.19 -2.06 -9.23
N VAL A 28 -2.51 -2.75 -8.33
CA VAL A 28 -2.23 -2.26 -6.98
C VAL A 28 -0.83 -1.68 -6.96
N GLY A 29 -0.72 -0.39 -6.66
CA GLY A 29 0.56 0.31 -6.53
C GLY A 29 0.89 0.60 -5.07
N MET A 30 2.18 0.55 -4.75
CA MET A 30 2.72 0.95 -3.46
C MET A 30 3.94 1.84 -3.67
N GLU A 31 3.88 3.08 -3.19
CA GLU A 31 5.02 3.98 -3.17
C GLU A 31 5.56 4.06 -1.75
N VAL A 32 6.83 3.67 -1.57
CA VAL A 32 7.53 3.74 -0.30
C VAL A 32 8.45 4.97 -0.31
N ASP A 33 8.09 5.98 0.47
CA ASP A 33 8.90 7.17 0.68
C ASP A 33 9.68 7.04 1.99
N MET A 34 10.96 6.70 1.86
CA MET A 34 11.87 6.55 3.00
C MET A 34 12.36 7.89 3.57
N ILE A 35 12.15 9.02 2.89
CA ILE A 35 12.53 10.36 3.39
C ILE A 35 11.46 10.84 4.38
N SER A 36 10.19 10.79 3.98
CA SER A 36 9.08 11.19 4.85
C SER A 36 8.56 10.08 5.76
N HIS A 37 9.13 8.87 5.65
CA HIS A 37 8.71 7.67 6.35
C HIS A 37 7.23 7.33 6.11
N ARG A 38 6.82 7.26 4.85
CA ARG A 38 5.44 7.00 4.43
C ARG A 38 5.31 5.90 3.38
N ILE A 39 4.16 5.23 3.38
CA ILE A 39 3.73 4.35 2.28
C ILE A 39 2.39 4.85 1.76
N PHE A 40 2.35 5.14 0.47
CA PHE A 40 1.14 5.52 -0.24
C PHE A 40 0.66 4.36 -1.11
N PHE A 41 -0.65 4.16 -1.16
CA PHE A 41 -1.28 3.12 -1.95
C PHE A 41 -1.95 3.71 -3.19
N PHE A 42 -1.98 2.94 -4.26
CA PHE A 42 -2.62 3.30 -5.53
C PHE A 42 -3.53 2.15 -5.98
N HIS A 43 -4.69 2.50 -6.53
CA HIS A 43 -5.60 1.59 -7.24
C HIS A 43 -5.70 2.06 -8.68
N THR A 44 -5.23 1.24 -9.62
CA THR A 44 -5.22 1.52 -11.07
C THR A 44 -4.72 2.94 -11.36
N PHE A 45 -3.51 3.23 -10.85
CA PHE A 45 -2.80 4.51 -10.95
C PHE A 45 -3.40 5.70 -10.19
N LEU A 46 -4.51 5.51 -9.46
CA LEU A 46 -5.11 6.54 -8.63
C LEU A 46 -4.69 6.39 -7.17
N GLN A 47 -4.11 7.45 -6.61
CA GLN A 47 -3.71 7.48 -5.21
C GLN A 47 -4.91 7.29 -4.26
N GLN A 48 -4.71 6.51 -3.21
CA GLN A 48 -5.74 6.13 -2.26
C GLN A 48 -5.74 7.05 -1.01
N PRO A 49 -6.89 7.23 -0.35
CA PRO A 49 -7.06 8.24 0.70
C PRO A 49 -6.39 7.90 2.05
N VAL A 50 -6.03 6.63 2.28
CA VAL A 50 -5.33 6.17 3.48
C VAL A 50 -3.88 5.84 3.16
N CYS A 51 -2.95 6.45 3.89
CA CYS A 51 -1.51 6.15 3.82
C CYS A 51 -0.96 5.67 5.16
N LEU A 52 0.19 4.99 5.11
CA LEU A 52 0.99 4.67 6.29
C LEU A 52 2.00 5.77 6.57
N THR A 53 2.23 6.05 7.85
CA THR A 53 3.29 6.95 8.31
C THR A 53 4.12 6.27 9.39
N ASN A 54 5.25 6.88 9.76
CA ASN A 54 6.17 6.37 10.78
C ASN A 54 6.72 4.98 10.46
N ILE A 55 6.91 4.66 9.17
CA ILE A 55 7.52 3.38 8.79
C ILE A 55 8.96 3.30 9.29
N PRO A 56 9.44 2.12 9.73
CA PRO A 56 10.82 1.96 10.17
C PRO A 56 11.81 2.26 9.03
N ALA A 57 13.04 2.65 9.39
CA ALA A 57 14.10 2.95 8.43
C ALA A 57 14.54 1.75 7.57
N ILE A 58 14.19 0.53 8.00
CA ILE A 58 14.42 -0.70 7.26
C ILE A 58 13.08 -1.41 7.10
N LEU A 59 12.70 -1.68 5.86
CA LEU A 59 11.46 -2.37 5.51
C LEU A 59 11.73 -3.68 4.79
N LYS A 60 10.93 -4.69 5.11
CA LYS A 60 10.75 -5.89 4.30
C LYS A 60 9.33 -5.88 3.78
N VAL A 61 9.18 -5.97 2.46
CA VAL A 61 7.89 -6.02 1.78
C VAL A 61 7.68 -7.44 1.28
N GLY A 62 6.59 -8.07 1.73
CA GLY A 62 6.14 -9.36 1.23
C GLY A 62 4.86 -9.18 0.42
N LEU A 63 4.74 -9.92 -0.69
CA LEU A 63 3.51 -10.04 -1.46
C LEU A 63 3.01 -11.47 -1.30
N THR A 64 1.77 -11.61 -0.85
CA THR A 64 1.13 -12.92 -0.67
C THR A 64 -0.22 -12.90 -1.39
N TYR A 65 -0.55 -14.03 -2.00
CA TYR A 65 -1.80 -14.23 -2.72
C TYR A 65 -2.33 -15.62 -2.36
N GLN A 66 -3.65 -15.78 -2.44
CA GLN A 66 -4.26 -17.08 -2.20
C GLN A 66 -3.90 -18.05 -3.34
N PRO A 67 -3.72 -19.35 -3.03
CA PRO A 67 -3.45 -20.36 -4.05
C PRO A 67 -4.73 -20.64 -4.84
N ASN A 68 -4.94 -19.88 -5.91
CA ASN A 68 -5.88 -20.22 -6.97
C ASN A 68 -5.06 -20.61 -8.21
N ASN A 69 -5.37 -21.79 -8.75
CA ASN A 69 -4.48 -22.53 -9.66
C ASN A 69 -4.13 -21.79 -10.96
N ASP A 70 -4.90 -20.77 -11.34
CA ASP A 70 -4.76 -20.05 -12.62
C ASP A 70 -4.40 -18.56 -12.46
N SER A 71 -4.14 -18.05 -11.25
CA SER A 71 -3.74 -16.63 -11.11
C SER A 71 -2.27 -16.43 -11.39
N GLN A 72 -2.00 -15.54 -12.34
CA GLN A 72 -0.67 -15.01 -12.61
C GLN A 72 -0.61 -13.58 -12.10
N PHE A 73 0.53 -13.21 -11.51
CA PHE A 73 0.78 -11.83 -11.08
C PHE A 73 2.15 -11.39 -11.58
N SER A 74 2.23 -10.13 -11.97
CA SER A 74 3.47 -9.50 -12.38
C SER A 74 3.83 -8.41 -11.37
N VAL A 75 5.05 -8.48 -10.85
CA VAL A 75 5.56 -7.47 -9.92
C VAL A 75 6.63 -6.67 -10.63
N PHE A 76 6.47 -5.36 -10.59
CA PHE A 76 7.45 -4.42 -11.10
C PHE A 76 7.91 -3.51 -9.97
N VAL A 77 9.23 -3.39 -9.81
CA VAL A 77 9.85 -2.54 -8.79
C VAL A 77 10.69 -1.49 -9.48
N TYR A 78 10.40 -0.22 -9.21
CA TYR A 78 11.08 0.91 -9.82
C TYR A 78 11.64 1.83 -8.74
N LYS A 79 12.86 2.32 -8.95
CA LYS A 79 13.38 3.46 -8.20
C LYS A 79 12.85 4.74 -8.84
N LEU A 80 11.98 5.46 -8.14
CA LEU A 80 11.45 6.73 -8.60
C LEU A 80 12.48 7.86 -8.41
N ARG A 81 12.50 8.81 -9.34
CA ARG A 81 13.34 10.02 -9.24
C ARG A 81 12.68 11.14 -8.44
N LYS A 82 11.36 11.10 -8.34
CA LYS A 82 10.51 12.02 -7.58
C LYS A 82 9.28 11.25 -7.07
N PRO A 83 8.68 11.65 -5.93
CA PRO A 83 7.43 11.07 -5.47
C PRO A 83 6.33 11.21 -6.54
N LEU A 84 5.49 10.17 -6.68
CA LEU A 84 4.25 10.27 -7.46
C LEU A 84 3.10 10.67 -6.55
N ALA A 85 3.15 10.27 -5.29
CA ALA A 85 2.14 10.58 -4.30
C ALA A 85 2.13 12.07 -3.92
N ASP A 86 0.93 12.61 -3.81
CA ASP A 86 0.64 13.91 -3.21
C ASP A 86 0.07 13.68 -1.80
N PRO A 87 0.79 14.04 -0.72
CA PRO A 87 0.32 13.84 0.66
C PRO A 87 -1.08 14.39 0.94
N ALA A 88 -1.51 15.45 0.24
CA ALA A 88 -2.85 16.02 0.42
C ALA A 88 -3.98 15.10 -0.05
N LYS A 89 -3.70 14.16 -0.97
CA LYS A 89 -4.67 13.18 -1.48
C LYS A 89 -4.84 11.96 -0.59
N SER A 90 -3.99 11.80 0.44
CA SER A 90 -4.12 10.76 1.45
C SER A 90 -4.32 11.36 2.85
N PRO A 91 -5.45 12.06 3.09
CA PRO A 91 -5.68 12.79 4.34
C PRO A 91 -5.81 11.85 5.56
N THR A 92 -6.18 10.59 5.33
CA THR A 92 -6.24 9.61 6.42
C THR A 92 -4.86 8.99 6.59
N ILE A 93 -4.31 9.16 7.79
CA ILE A 93 -2.97 8.69 8.14
C ILE A 93 -3.08 7.58 9.16
N LYS A 94 -2.50 6.42 8.85
CA LYS A 94 -2.31 5.34 9.82
C LYS A 94 -0.85 5.22 10.21
N GLN A 95 -0.56 5.47 11.49
CA GLN A 95 0.78 5.31 12.02
C GLN A 95 1.17 3.83 12.11
N TRP A 96 2.36 3.49 11.62
CA TRP A 96 3.02 2.23 11.90
C TRP A 96 3.48 2.23 13.36
N ILE A 97 2.87 1.38 14.16
CA ILE A 97 3.22 1.13 15.55
C ILE A 97 3.80 -0.28 15.56
N SER A 98 5.02 -0.45 16.04
CA SER A 98 5.70 -1.75 16.16
C SER A 98 5.43 -2.39 17.50
#